data_AF-A0A840YSW8-F1
#
_entry.id   AF-A0A840YSW8-F1
#
_cell.length_a   1.000
_cell.length_b   1.000
_cell.length_c   1.000
_cell.angle_alpha   90.00
_cell.angle_beta   90.00
_cell.angle_gamma   90.00
#
_symmetry.space_group_name_H-M   'P 1'
#
loop_
_entity.id
_entity.type
_entity.pdbx_description
1 polymer ?
#
loop_
_entity_poly.entity_id
_entity_poly.type
_entity_poly.pdbx_seq_one_letter_code
_entity_poly.pdbx_strand_id
1 'polypeptide(L)'
;MLIGTTGAGKTTALRKLIKQMQERKDSAVVFDLTGAYVEAFYDPSRDTILNPLDARCPAWTIFNDCTTYSEFTAAAAALIPSDGGSAEPFWAMAARTLFIEMCMKLIEKKQTSNRALAENLMTADLKQVHKYLAKTIADPLTAPEAARMAESIRAVFNTNAQVLRFLPNEGEPFSIRDWITRDKKPGSILFITSNYTDLEMNKALLTLWSNLAIYSLMSMPRTRSLRTWFMFDELGALHRLPAIESGLQTARNFGGAMILGLHSFDKLVQVYGEENARNLSSLARTKLILAAADLETAEQCSNYIGSREVRQMDEAYSYGYNNTRDASTLTPRKQVEPLVIPDDITNLPSMHGFVKFPDGFPAARIQLQWEHYPTVAEGFIKRPPAPPAQELRGRSGSASDREEGGGRDGSPELVEEVEEPKNEAAALAAGILSQPSEGQTEEDQIAGREAMERMDPSAPRTAPEKGDNDDEADLGRSPDQEFSPRPASDKSYDATDLQAPEVEDQTYKELRQDFQPDDDQGLGM
;
A
#
# COMPACT_ATOMS: atom_id res chain seq x y z
N MET A 1 -8.65 -5.84 0.66
CA MET A 1 -7.50 -6.23 1.49
C MET A 1 -7.70 -7.65 1.97
N LEU A 2 -6.69 -8.50 1.84
CA LEU A 2 -6.67 -9.89 2.30
C LEU A 2 -5.69 -9.97 3.46
N ILE A 3 -6.15 -10.44 4.62
CA ILE A 3 -5.33 -10.57 5.82
C ILE A 3 -5.32 -12.03 6.22
N GLY A 4 -4.14 -12.58 6.51
CA GLY A 4 -4.03 -13.92 7.08
C GLY A 4 -2.61 -14.43 7.05
N THR A 5 -2.27 -15.39 7.91
CA THR A 5 -0.93 -15.98 8.00
C THR A 5 -0.57 -16.82 6.77
N THR A 6 0.68 -17.30 6.72
CA THR A 6 1.14 -18.26 5.72
C THR A 6 0.32 -19.55 5.82
N GLY A 7 -0.16 -20.08 4.69
CA GLY A 7 -0.99 -21.30 4.67
C GLY A 7 -2.48 -21.07 4.99
N ALA A 8 -2.91 -19.85 5.32
CA ALA A 8 -4.33 -19.57 5.62
C ALA A 8 -5.25 -19.65 4.39
N GLY A 9 -4.70 -19.58 3.17
CA GLY A 9 -5.47 -19.66 1.92
C GLY A 9 -5.45 -18.40 1.04
N LYS A 10 -4.64 -17.39 1.38
CA LYS A 10 -4.52 -16.13 0.61
C LYS A 10 -4.21 -16.35 -0.87
N THR A 11 -3.16 -17.13 -1.17
CA THR A 11 -2.74 -17.43 -2.55
C THR A 11 -3.88 -18.10 -3.33
N THR A 12 -4.68 -18.96 -2.71
CA THR A 12 -5.86 -19.57 -3.36
C THR A 12 -6.88 -18.51 -3.78
N ALA A 13 -7.20 -17.58 -2.88
CA ALA A 13 -8.12 -16.48 -3.18
C ALA A 13 -7.57 -15.57 -4.30
N LEU A 14 -6.27 -15.23 -4.25
CA LEU A 14 -5.61 -14.39 -5.26
C LEU A 14 -5.56 -15.06 -6.63
N ARG A 15 -5.22 -16.36 -6.72
CA ARG A 15 -5.24 -17.11 -7.98
C ARG A 15 -6.63 -17.10 -8.62
N LYS A 16 -7.69 -17.30 -7.82
CA LYS A 16 -9.08 -17.23 -8.30
C LYS A 16 -9.43 -15.83 -8.82
N LEU A 17 -8.93 -14.76 -8.20
CA LEU A 17 -9.11 -13.39 -8.68
C LEU A 17 -8.40 -13.16 -10.03
N ILE A 18 -7.15 -13.63 -10.19
CA ILE A 18 -6.44 -13.54 -11.48
C ILE A 18 -7.21 -14.29 -12.58
N LYS A 19 -7.70 -15.49 -12.27
CA LYS A 19 -8.52 -16.27 -13.22
C LYS A 19 -9.74 -15.49 -13.70
N GLN A 20 -10.47 -14.86 -12.79
CA GLN A 20 -11.61 -14.00 -13.12
C GLN A 20 -11.20 -12.76 -13.94
N MET A 21 -10.05 -12.15 -13.65
CA MET A 21 -9.53 -11.04 -14.45
C MET A 21 -9.26 -11.47 -15.89
N GLN A 22 -8.67 -12.65 -16.10
CA GLN A 22 -8.43 -13.20 -17.43
C GLN A 22 -9.74 -13.47 -18.19
N GLU A 23 -10.75 -14.04 -17.52
CA GLU A 23 -12.07 -14.30 -18.11
C GLU A 23 -12.78 -13.01 -18.55
N ARG A 24 -12.69 -11.96 -17.72
CA ARG A 24 -13.20 -10.62 -18.06
C ARG A 24 -12.31 -9.84 -19.03
N LYS A 25 -11.11 -10.35 -19.31
CA LYS A 25 -10.05 -9.68 -20.08
C LYS A 25 -9.61 -8.34 -19.46
N ASP A 26 -9.69 -8.24 -18.14
CA ASP A 26 -9.19 -7.09 -17.37
C ASP A 26 -7.66 -7.04 -17.46
N SER A 27 -7.08 -5.85 -17.54
CA SER A 27 -5.62 -5.70 -17.39
C SER A 27 -5.22 -5.66 -15.92
N ALA A 28 -4.03 -6.17 -15.59
CA ALA A 28 -3.54 -6.19 -14.22
C ALA A 28 -2.02 -5.94 -14.12
N VAL A 29 -1.60 -5.29 -13.05
CA VAL A 29 -0.21 -5.30 -12.56
C VAL A 29 -0.18 -6.20 -11.35
N VAL A 30 0.59 -7.28 -11.42
CA VAL A 30 0.66 -8.31 -10.39
C VAL A 30 2.07 -8.34 -9.80
N PHE A 31 2.15 -8.11 -8.50
CA PHE A 31 3.38 -8.27 -7.75
C PHE A 31 3.46 -9.70 -7.20
N ASP A 32 4.44 -10.47 -7.70
CA ASP A 32 4.63 -11.89 -7.41
C ASP A 32 6.02 -12.17 -6.83
N LEU A 33 6.08 -12.50 -5.54
CA LEU A 33 7.33 -12.84 -4.85
C LEU A 33 7.73 -14.32 -4.99
N THR A 34 6.83 -15.14 -5.52
CA THR A 34 6.96 -16.61 -5.50
C THR A 34 7.15 -17.19 -6.90
N GLY A 35 6.76 -16.45 -7.94
CA GLY A 35 6.64 -16.96 -9.31
C GLY A 35 5.39 -17.81 -9.54
N ALA A 36 4.59 -18.04 -8.50
CA ALA A 36 3.46 -18.96 -8.51
C ALA A 36 2.28 -18.46 -9.35
N TYR A 37 2.20 -17.15 -9.65
CA TYR A 37 1.22 -16.58 -10.57
C TYR A 37 1.74 -16.63 -12.00
N VAL A 38 3.03 -16.41 -12.21
CA VAL A 38 3.68 -16.59 -13.53
C VAL A 38 3.51 -18.04 -13.99
N GLU A 39 3.79 -19.01 -13.13
CA GLU A 39 3.66 -20.44 -13.45
C GLU A 39 2.27 -20.83 -13.93
N ALA A 40 1.22 -20.24 -13.33
CA ALA A 40 -0.16 -20.62 -13.57
C ALA A 40 -0.85 -19.81 -14.68
N PHE A 41 -0.41 -18.57 -14.94
CA PHE A 41 -1.19 -17.61 -15.72
C PHE A 41 -0.42 -16.86 -16.82
N TYR A 42 0.91 -16.97 -16.89
CA TYR A 42 1.71 -16.23 -17.86
C TYR A 42 1.46 -16.69 -19.30
N ASP A 43 1.18 -15.72 -20.18
CA ASP A 43 1.09 -15.89 -21.63
C ASP A 43 2.07 -14.94 -22.34
N PRO A 44 3.15 -15.46 -22.98
CA PRO A 44 4.16 -14.63 -23.63
C PRO A 44 3.62 -13.82 -24.82
N SER A 45 2.43 -14.13 -25.33
CA SER A 45 1.82 -13.38 -26.42
C SER A 45 1.26 -12.02 -25.96
N ARG A 46 0.96 -11.84 -24.66
CA ARG A 46 0.28 -10.63 -24.14
C ARG A 46 0.84 -10.09 -22.83
N ASP A 47 1.57 -10.90 -22.06
CA ASP A 47 2.03 -10.56 -20.73
C ASP A 47 3.51 -10.15 -20.73
N THR A 48 3.88 -9.31 -19.77
CA THR A 48 5.26 -8.84 -19.61
C THR A 48 5.76 -9.16 -18.20
N ILE A 49 7.01 -9.62 -18.11
CA ILE A 49 7.66 -9.89 -16.82
C ILE A 49 8.72 -8.84 -16.58
N LEU A 50 8.66 -8.17 -15.44
CA LEU A 50 9.70 -7.27 -14.94
C LEU A 50 10.41 -7.93 -13.76
N ASN A 51 11.64 -8.37 -14.02
CA ASN A 51 12.55 -8.91 -13.02
C ASN A 51 13.98 -8.80 -13.57
N PRO A 52 14.87 -8.03 -12.93
CA PRO A 52 16.20 -7.76 -13.48
C PRO A 52 17.05 -9.02 -13.70
N LEU A 53 16.71 -10.13 -13.04
CA LEU A 53 17.43 -11.40 -13.10
C LEU A 53 16.69 -12.48 -13.91
N ASP A 54 15.50 -12.18 -14.46
CA ASP A 54 14.78 -13.07 -15.36
C ASP A 54 15.18 -12.82 -16.83
N ALA A 55 15.41 -13.89 -17.59
CA ALA A 55 15.80 -13.82 -19.00
C ALA A 55 14.71 -13.21 -19.89
N ARG A 56 13.44 -13.24 -19.47
CA ARG A 56 12.28 -12.69 -20.18
C ARG A 56 12.08 -11.19 -19.92
N CYS A 57 12.86 -10.59 -19.03
CA CYS A 57 12.74 -9.16 -18.72
C CYS A 57 13.11 -8.31 -19.94
N PRO A 58 12.26 -7.36 -20.36
CA PRO A 58 12.58 -6.47 -21.45
C PRO A 58 13.62 -5.41 -21.03
N ALA A 59 14.16 -4.68 -22.01
CA ALA A 59 15.14 -3.63 -21.77
C ALA A 59 14.44 -2.38 -21.22
N TRP A 60 14.40 -2.26 -19.90
CA TRP A 60 13.85 -1.10 -19.20
C TRP A 60 14.96 -0.18 -18.69
N THR A 61 14.79 1.12 -18.89
CA THR A 61 15.63 2.17 -18.32
C THR A 61 14.75 3.26 -17.73
N ILE A 62 15.21 3.89 -16.65
CA ILE A 62 14.47 4.98 -15.98
C ILE A 62 14.06 6.08 -16.97
N PHE A 63 14.92 6.35 -17.97
CA PHE A 63 14.69 7.37 -18.99
C PHE A 63 13.54 7.04 -19.96
N ASN A 64 13.06 5.79 -20.02
CA ASN A 64 11.89 5.43 -20.82
C ASN A 64 10.60 5.95 -20.20
N ASP A 65 10.57 6.10 -18.87
CA ASP A 65 9.39 6.51 -18.11
C ASP A 65 9.50 7.91 -17.51
N CYS A 66 10.72 8.41 -17.33
CA CYS A 66 10.97 9.73 -16.75
C CYS A 66 11.75 10.62 -17.74
N THR A 67 11.17 11.79 -18.03
CA THR A 67 11.73 12.79 -18.96
C THR A 67 11.75 14.20 -18.37
N THR A 68 10.95 14.45 -17.34
CA THR A 68 10.81 15.73 -16.67
C THR A 68 11.36 15.68 -15.25
N TYR A 69 11.70 16.85 -14.71
CA TYR A 69 12.16 16.97 -13.33
C TYR A 69 11.16 16.37 -12.33
N SER A 70 9.86 16.65 -12.49
CA SER A 70 8.80 16.12 -11.63
C SER A 70 8.68 14.59 -11.67
N GLU A 71 8.81 13.98 -12.85
CA GLU A 71 8.80 12.52 -12.99
C GLU A 71 10.02 11.89 -12.28
N PHE A 72 11.20 12.48 -12.40
CA PHE A 72 12.39 12.01 -11.68
C PHE A 72 12.26 12.21 -10.17
N THR A 73 11.66 13.29 -9.70
CA THR A 73 11.39 13.49 -8.27
C THR A 73 10.49 12.38 -7.71
N ALA A 74 9.40 12.07 -8.41
CA ALA A 74 8.49 11.00 -8.00
C ALA A 74 9.17 9.61 -8.04
N ALA A 75 10.01 9.35 -9.04
CA ALA A 75 10.79 8.13 -9.13
C ALA A 75 11.86 8.02 -8.04
N ALA A 76 12.57 9.12 -7.75
CA ALA A 76 13.62 9.16 -6.73
C ALA A 76 13.07 8.89 -5.32
N ALA A 77 11.88 9.40 -5.02
CA ALA A 77 11.19 9.13 -3.75
C ALA A 77 10.88 7.63 -3.54
N ALA A 78 10.57 6.90 -4.62
CA ALA A 78 10.31 5.46 -4.55
C ALA A 78 11.59 4.61 -4.59
N LEU A 79 12.60 5.06 -5.36
CA LEU A 79 13.87 4.35 -5.50
C LEU A 79 14.75 4.49 -4.25
N ILE A 80 14.74 5.65 -3.60
CA ILE A 80 15.53 5.95 -2.41
C ILE A 80 14.55 6.26 -1.27
N PRO A 81 14.09 5.24 -0.52
CA PRO A 81 13.12 5.44 0.55
C PRO A 81 13.72 6.26 1.69
N SER A 82 12.86 7.05 2.35
CA SER A 82 13.18 7.63 3.66
C SER A 82 12.68 6.65 4.73
N ASP A 83 13.50 6.36 5.74
CA ASP A 83 13.02 5.61 6.90
C ASP A 83 11.83 6.37 7.49
N GLY A 84 10.69 5.69 7.70
CA GLY A 84 9.39 6.28 8.05
C GLY A 84 9.31 6.98 9.42
N GLY A 85 10.44 7.45 9.95
CA GLY A 85 10.50 8.36 11.09
C GLY A 85 10.11 9.79 10.70
N SER A 86 9.80 10.59 11.73
CA SER A 86 9.21 11.94 11.63
C SER A 86 10.14 13.04 11.07
N ALA A 87 11.26 12.70 10.45
CA ALA A 87 12.14 13.63 9.74
C ALA A 87 12.76 12.93 8.54
N GLU A 88 12.62 13.48 7.34
CA GLU A 88 13.35 12.96 6.17
C GLU A 88 14.85 13.04 6.43
N PRO A 89 15.60 11.92 6.36
CA PRO A 89 17.04 11.97 6.58
C PRO A 89 17.68 12.81 5.48
N PHE A 90 18.43 13.84 5.87
CA PHE A 90 19.22 14.70 4.96
C PHE A 90 19.93 13.91 3.85
N TRP A 91 20.50 12.75 4.20
CA TRP A 91 21.19 11.86 3.27
C TRP A 91 20.32 11.30 2.14
N ALA A 92 19.07 10.93 2.44
CA ALA A 92 18.14 10.41 1.44
C ALA A 92 17.72 11.54 0.48
N MET A 93 17.39 12.72 1.01
CA MET A 93 17.05 13.89 0.19
C MET A 93 18.22 14.29 -0.72
N ALA A 94 19.42 14.39 -0.17
CA ALA A 94 20.61 14.73 -0.93
C ALA A 94 20.91 13.69 -2.02
N ALA A 95 20.71 12.40 -1.73
CA ALA A 95 20.90 11.32 -2.71
C ALA A 95 19.86 11.38 -3.86
N ARG A 96 18.61 11.72 -3.54
CA ARG A 96 17.56 11.97 -4.55
C ARG A 96 17.92 13.16 -5.42
N THR A 97 18.31 14.28 -4.83
CA THR A 97 18.73 15.48 -5.57
C THR A 97 19.91 15.20 -6.50
N LEU A 98 20.93 14.51 -5.99
CA LEU A 98 22.09 14.09 -6.76
C LEU A 98 21.70 13.23 -7.97
N PHE A 99 20.80 12.26 -7.76
CA PHE A 99 20.28 11.39 -8.81
C PHE A 99 19.47 12.15 -9.88
N ILE A 100 18.55 13.02 -9.46
CA ILE A 100 17.68 13.79 -10.36
C ILE A 100 18.52 14.69 -11.27
N GLU A 101 19.42 15.49 -10.69
CA GLU A 101 20.28 16.41 -11.45
C GLU A 101 21.18 15.67 -12.43
N MET A 102 21.72 14.52 -12.03
CA MET A 102 22.50 13.67 -12.93
C MET A 102 21.65 13.15 -14.09
N CYS A 103 20.42 12.69 -13.82
CA CYS A 103 19.53 12.22 -14.88
C CYS A 103 19.20 13.34 -15.89
N MET A 104 18.92 14.55 -15.41
CA MET A 104 18.68 15.71 -16.28
C MET A 104 19.90 16.03 -17.15
N LYS A 105 21.12 15.99 -16.58
CA LYS A 105 22.37 16.19 -17.33
C LYS A 105 22.64 15.10 -18.35
N LEU A 106 22.28 13.86 -18.05
CA LEU A 106 22.41 12.74 -18.99
C LEU A 106 21.41 12.86 -20.15
N ILE A 107 20.21 13.37 -19.92
CA ILE A 107 19.24 13.68 -20.98
C ILE A 107 19.80 14.77 -21.91
N GLU A 108 20.32 15.88 -21.37
CA GLU A 108 20.95 16.95 -22.16
C GLU A 108 22.08 16.40 -23.06
N LYS A 109 22.84 15.43 -22.56
CA LYS A 109 23.95 14.77 -23.26
C LYS A 109 23.51 13.61 -24.16
N LYS A 110 22.21 13.28 -24.22
CA LYS A 110 21.65 12.13 -24.96
C LYS A 110 22.24 10.78 -24.52
N GLN A 111 22.60 10.66 -23.24
CA GLN A 111 23.17 9.47 -22.61
C GLN A 111 22.13 8.77 -21.71
N THR A 112 20.99 8.40 -22.28
CA THR A 112 19.79 7.94 -21.55
C THR A 112 19.75 6.43 -21.31
N SER A 113 20.82 5.85 -20.76
CA SER A 113 20.89 4.43 -20.42
C SER A 113 21.23 4.21 -18.94
N ASN A 114 20.78 3.10 -18.35
CA ASN A 114 21.16 2.71 -16.99
C ASN A 114 22.68 2.55 -16.85
N ARG A 115 23.35 2.08 -17.91
CA ARG A 115 24.81 2.02 -17.97
C ARG A 115 25.45 3.39 -17.85
N ALA A 116 24.98 4.38 -18.61
CA ALA A 116 25.49 5.74 -18.54
C ALA A 116 25.27 6.34 -17.14
N LEU A 117 24.10 6.11 -16.53
CA LEU A 117 23.85 6.52 -15.15
C LEU A 117 24.83 5.87 -14.17
N ALA A 118 25.06 4.57 -14.28
CA ALA A 118 26.01 3.86 -13.42
C ALA A 118 27.45 4.37 -13.59
N GLU A 119 27.90 4.55 -14.83
CA GLU A 119 29.25 5.02 -15.14
C GLU A 119 29.48 6.46 -14.66
N ASN A 120 28.50 7.35 -14.79
CA ASN A 120 28.64 8.78 -14.47
C ASN A 120 28.29 9.13 -13.01
N LEU A 121 27.53 8.30 -12.29
CA LEU A 121 27.13 8.58 -10.90
C LEU A 121 27.66 7.58 -9.89
N MET A 122 27.54 6.29 -10.16
CA MET A 122 27.83 5.24 -9.18
C MET A 122 29.33 4.98 -9.06
N THR A 123 30.05 4.99 -10.20
CA THR A 123 31.47 4.60 -10.27
C THR A 123 32.42 5.71 -10.73
N ALA A 124 31.89 6.86 -11.16
CA ALA A 124 32.72 8.00 -11.57
C ALA A 124 33.56 8.52 -10.40
N ASP A 125 34.69 9.14 -10.69
CA ASP A 125 35.42 9.93 -9.68
C ASP A 125 34.61 11.17 -9.29
N LEU A 126 34.74 11.59 -8.03
CA LEU A 126 33.95 12.71 -7.51
C LEU A 126 34.18 14.00 -8.32
N LYS A 127 35.39 14.22 -8.84
CA LYS A 127 35.69 15.39 -9.68
C LYS A 127 34.84 15.40 -10.96
N GLN A 128 34.64 14.24 -11.58
CA GLN A 128 33.82 14.10 -12.77
C GLN A 128 32.32 14.25 -12.45
N VAL A 129 31.86 13.71 -11.33
CA VAL A 129 30.49 13.91 -10.83
C VAL A 129 30.23 15.41 -10.60
N HIS A 130 31.12 16.08 -9.86
CA HIS A 130 31.03 17.51 -9.60
C HIS A 130 31.04 18.34 -10.90
N LYS A 131 31.91 18.00 -11.85
CA LYS A 131 31.95 18.66 -13.16
C LYS A 131 30.62 18.52 -13.93
N TYR A 132 29.93 17.38 -13.81
CA TYR A 132 28.61 17.18 -14.43
C TYR A 132 27.53 18.02 -13.75
N LEU A 133 27.62 18.17 -12.44
CA LEU A 133 26.61 18.80 -11.59
C LEU A 133 26.93 20.27 -11.25
N ALA A 134 27.99 20.82 -11.83
CA ALA A 134 28.36 22.22 -11.65
C ALA A 134 27.20 23.15 -12.02
N LYS A 135 26.93 24.15 -11.18
CA LYS A 135 25.81 25.11 -11.32
C LYS A 135 24.41 24.49 -11.25
N THR A 136 24.27 23.32 -10.65
CA THR A 136 22.97 22.74 -10.27
C THR A 136 22.75 22.90 -8.77
N ILE A 137 21.55 22.57 -8.28
CA ILE A 137 21.30 22.50 -6.83
C ILE A 137 22.15 21.43 -6.12
N ALA A 138 22.70 20.46 -6.86
CA ALA A 138 23.60 19.43 -6.34
C ALA A 138 25.08 19.86 -6.35
N ASP A 139 25.39 21.07 -6.84
CA ASP A 139 26.76 21.61 -6.89
C ASP A 139 27.42 21.67 -5.50
N PRO A 140 26.79 22.22 -4.44
CA PRO A 140 27.39 22.25 -3.10
C PRO A 140 27.52 20.85 -2.48
N LEU A 141 26.66 19.91 -2.89
CA LEU A 141 26.66 18.52 -2.39
C LEU A 141 27.85 17.72 -2.91
N THR A 142 28.47 18.18 -4.00
CA THR A 142 29.56 17.46 -4.69
C THR A 142 30.87 18.24 -4.72
N ALA A 143 30.91 19.41 -4.07
CA ALA A 143 32.08 20.26 -4.01
C ALA A 143 33.30 19.50 -3.45
N PRO A 144 34.53 19.76 -3.96
CA PRO A 144 35.74 19.10 -3.47
C PRO A 144 35.97 19.25 -1.96
N GLU A 145 35.56 20.38 -1.38
CA GLU A 145 35.62 20.67 0.05
C GLU A 145 34.68 19.77 0.86
N ALA A 146 33.59 19.30 0.25
CA ALA A 146 32.59 18.42 0.84
C ALA A 146 32.78 16.94 0.43
N ALA A 147 33.98 16.53 0.02
CA ALA A 147 34.21 15.20 -0.57
C ALA A 147 33.71 14.02 0.28
N ARG A 148 33.93 14.04 1.61
CA ARG A 148 33.42 12.97 2.49
C ARG A 148 31.90 12.90 2.50
N MET A 149 31.24 14.05 2.49
CA MET A 149 29.77 14.13 2.45
C MET A 149 29.23 13.62 1.12
N ALA A 150 29.85 14.02 0.01
CA ALA A 150 29.47 13.56 -1.33
C ALA A 150 29.60 12.04 -1.49
N GLU A 151 30.67 11.44 -0.95
CA GLU A 151 30.88 10.00 -0.92
C GLU A 151 29.79 9.29 -0.08
N SER A 152 29.45 9.82 1.09
CA SER A 152 28.35 9.28 1.92
C SER A 152 26.99 9.37 1.23
N ILE A 153 26.67 10.49 0.59
CA ILE A 153 25.43 10.64 -0.20
C ILE A 153 25.38 9.62 -1.34
N ARG A 154 26.50 9.46 -2.06
CA ARG A 154 26.61 8.49 -3.14
C ARG A 154 26.50 7.05 -2.62
N ALA A 155 27.02 6.75 -1.44
CA ALA A 155 26.85 5.44 -0.82
C ALA A 155 25.36 5.13 -0.57
N VAL A 156 24.58 6.10 -0.07
CA VAL A 156 23.12 5.95 0.09
C VAL A 156 22.43 5.70 -1.25
N PHE A 157 22.81 6.44 -2.30
CA PHE A 157 22.29 6.18 -3.64
C PHE A 157 22.65 4.77 -4.13
N ASN A 158 23.92 4.38 -4.02
CA ASN A 158 24.42 3.09 -4.51
C ASN A 158 23.74 1.90 -3.82
N THR A 159 23.52 1.97 -2.50
CA THR A 159 22.85 0.90 -1.74
C THR A 159 21.47 0.57 -2.32
N ASN A 160 20.71 1.60 -2.72
CA ASN A 160 19.34 1.44 -3.21
C ASN A 160 19.26 1.24 -4.73
N ALA A 161 20.10 1.94 -5.50
CA ALA A 161 19.99 2.03 -6.96
C ALA A 161 20.93 1.07 -7.71
N GLN A 162 21.84 0.35 -7.04
CA GLN A 162 22.78 -0.58 -7.68
C GLN A 162 22.10 -1.61 -8.59
N VAL A 163 20.85 -1.98 -8.29
CA VAL A 163 20.04 -2.90 -9.08
C VAL A 163 19.88 -2.46 -10.54
N LEU A 164 19.89 -1.15 -10.81
CA LEU A 164 19.78 -0.59 -12.17
C LEU A 164 20.89 -1.08 -13.11
N ARG A 165 22.06 -1.43 -12.55
CA ARG A 165 23.21 -1.98 -13.31
C ARG A 165 22.95 -3.37 -13.87
N PHE A 166 22.03 -4.11 -13.25
CA PHE A 166 21.69 -5.47 -13.65
C PHE A 166 20.52 -5.52 -14.61
N LEU A 167 19.93 -4.39 -15.02
CA LEU A 167 18.89 -4.40 -16.03
C LEU A 167 19.43 -4.73 -17.42
N PRO A 168 18.63 -5.40 -18.28
CA PRO A 168 19.02 -5.66 -19.66
C PRO A 168 19.26 -4.35 -20.41
N ASN A 169 20.40 -4.25 -21.11
CA ASN A 169 20.69 -3.15 -22.03
C ASN A 169 20.28 -3.47 -23.47
N GLU A 170 20.06 -4.75 -23.78
CA GLU A 170 19.72 -5.28 -25.10
C GLU A 170 18.29 -5.82 -25.08
N GLY A 171 17.58 -5.71 -26.21
CA GLY A 171 16.18 -6.12 -26.35
C GLY A 171 15.25 -4.95 -26.69
N GLU A 172 13.96 -5.25 -26.79
CA GLU A 172 12.94 -4.23 -27.04
C GLU A 172 12.88 -3.22 -25.88
N PRO A 173 12.99 -1.91 -26.16
CA PRO A 173 12.81 -0.88 -25.16
C PRO A 173 11.42 -0.96 -24.53
N PHE A 174 11.37 -0.96 -23.20
CA PHE A 174 10.12 -1.04 -22.46
C PHE A 174 9.87 0.20 -21.60
N SER A 175 8.63 0.69 -21.62
CA SER A 175 8.13 1.77 -20.75
C SER A 175 6.89 1.28 -20.01
N ILE A 176 6.92 1.40 -18.69
CA ILE A 176 5.78 1.06 -17.83
C ILE A 176 4.63 2.05 -18.06
N ARG A 177 4.96 3.33 -18.23
CA ARG A 177 4.01 4.40 -18.56
C ARG A 177 3.29 4.11 -19.85
N ASP A 178 4.01 3.75 -20.91
CA ASP A 178 3.39 3.37 -22.18
C ASP A 178 2.55 2.10 -22.03
N TRP A 179 3.04 1.08 -21.30
CA TRP A 179 2.27 -0.14 -21.05
C TRP A 179 0.95 0.14 -20.32
N ILE A 180 0.94 1.06 -19.35
CA ILE A 180 -0.26 1.45 -18.61
C ILE A 180 -1.22 2.28 -19.47
N THR A 181 -0.70 3.28 -20.18
CA THR A 181 -1.49 4.35 -20.81
C THR A 181 -1.95 4.04 -22.23
N ARG A 182 -1.22 3.20 -22.96
CA ARG A 182 -1.56 2.82 -24.34
C ARG A 182 -2.42 1.58 -24.40
N ASP A 183 -2.97 1.34 -25.59
CA ASP A 183 -3.71 0.13 -25.90
C ASP A 183 -2.78 -1.09 -25.81
N LYS A 184 -3.25 -2.08 -25.06
CA LYS A 184 -2.59 -3.38 -24.84
C LYS A 184 -3.56 -4.49 -25.19
N LYS A 185 -3.05 -5.71 -25.31
CA LYS A 185 -3.91 -6.86 -25.61
C LYS A 185 -4.90 -7.07 -24.45
N PRO A 186 -6.18 -7.41 -24.75
CA PRO A 186 -7.15 -7.67 -23.70
C PRO A 186 -6.67 -8.79 -22.76
N GLY A 187 -6.78 -8.57 -21.45
CA GLY A 187 -6.28 -9.50 -20.43
C GLY A 187 -4.76 -9.49 -20.23
N SER A 188 -4.03 -8.49 -20.74
CA SER A 188 -2.59 -8.34 -20.50
C SER A 188 -2.27 -8.11 -19.02
N ILE A 189 -1.29 -8.86 -18.52
CA ILE A 189 -0.77 -8.77 -17.16
C ILE A 189 0.70 -8.33 -17.19
N LEU A 190 1.03 -7.33 -16.37
CA LEU A 190 2.40 -6.95 -16.05
C LEU A 190 2.79 -7.63 -14.74
N PHE A 191 3.63 -8.66 -14.83
CA PHE A 191 4.16 -9.37 -13.67
C PHE A 191 5.43 -8.67 -13.18
N ILE A 192 5.37 -8.05 -12.01
CA ILE A 192 6.55 -7.56 -11.30
C ILE A 192 6.97 -8.69 -10.35
N THR A 193 8.06 -9.37 -10.69
CA THR A 193 8.46 -10.58 -9.96
C THR A 193 9.81 -10.45 -9.27
N SER A 194 9.98 -11.22 -8.21
CA SER A 194 11.27 -11.45 -7.57
C SER A 194 11.27 -12.85 -6.95
N ASN A 195 12.43 -13.30 -6.50
CA ASN A 195 12.54 -14.43 -5.57
C ASN A 195 13.03 -13.92 -4.20
N TYR A 196 12.99 -14.77 -3.17
CA TYR A 196 13.39 -14.40 -1.81
C TYR A 196 14.88 -14.05 -1.68
N THR A 197 15.76 -14.67 -2.46
CA THR A 197 17.21 -14.42 -2.40
C THR A 197 17.57 -13.05 -2.98
N ASP A 198 16.84 -12.62 -4.01
CA ASP A 198 17.12 -11.39 -4.74
C ASP A 198 16.24 -10.23 -4.26
N LEU A 199 15.24 -10.49 -3.41
CA LEU A 199 14.28 -9.48 -2.94
C LEU A 199 15.00 -8.30 -2.27
N GLU A 200 15.96 -8.55 -1.37
CA GLU A 200 16.71 -7.50 -0.69
C GLU A 200 17.44 -6.56 -1.67
N MET A 201 17.98 -7.11 -2.77
CA MET A 201 18.62 -6.30 -3.81
C MET A 201 17.60 -5.56 -4.68
N ASN A 202 16.47 -6.19 -4.97
CA ASN A 202 15.50 -5.68 -5.95
C ASN A 202 14.42 -4.79 -5.34
N LYS A 203 14.26 -4.78 -4.01
CA LYS A 203 13.14 -4.14 -3.29
C LYS A 203 12.89 -2.70 -3.74
N ALA A 204 13.94 -1.89 -3.88
CA ALA A 204 13.87 -0.50 -4.35
C ALA A 204 13.36 -0.38 -5.80
N LEU A 205 13.82 -1.26 -6.71
CA LEU A 205 13.37 -1.27 -8.09
C LEU A 205 11.93 -1.75 -8.25
N LEU A 206 11.53 -2.79 -7.51
CA LEU A 206 10.15 -3.29 -7.51
C LEU A 206 9.18 -2.22 -6.99
N THR A 207 9.60 -1.49 -5.95
CA THR A 207 8.89 -0.32 -5.41
C THR A 207 8.77 0.77 -6.47
N LEU A 208 9.86 1.11 -7.15
CA LEU A 208 9.89 2.09 -8.24
C LEU A 208 8.94 1.71 -9.40
N TRP A 209 9.02 0.47 -9.90
CA TRP A 209 8.15 0.01 -11.00
C TRP A 209 6.67 0.06 -10.64
N SER A 210 6.33 -0.36 -9.41
CA SER A 210 4.96 -0.27 -8.91
C SER A 210 4.49 1.18 -8.80
N ASN A 211 5.36 2.07 -8.31
CA ASN A 211 5.08 3.50 -8.19
C ASN A 211 4.85 4.16 -9.56
N LEU A 212 5.71 3.85 -10.55
CA LEU A 212 5.56 4.31 -11.93
C LEU A 212 4.23 3.83 -12.54
N ALA A 213 3.85 2.58 -12.31
CA ALA A 213 2.63 2.02 -12.85
C ALA A 213 1.36 2.72 -12.30
N ILE A 214 1.31 2.96 -10.98
CA ILE A 214 0.18 3.62 -10.33
C ILE A 214 0.08 5.10 -10.77
N TYR A 215 1.18 5.85 -10.74
CA TYR A 215 1.18 7.25 -11.18
C TYR A 215 0.88 7.42 -12.66
N SER A 216 1.35 6.49 -13.50
CA SER A 216 1.00 6.47 -14.93
C SER A 216 -0.49 6.26 -15.17
N LEU A 217 -1.18 5.50 -14.33
CA LEU A 217 -2.63 5.39 -14.41
C LEU A 217 -3.30 6.71 -14.01
N MET A 218 -2.81 7.35 -12.96
CA MET A 218 -3.37 8.59 -12.40
C MET A 218 -3.14 9.83 -13.29
N SER A 219 -2.28 9.75 -14.31
CA SER A 219 -2.11 10.79 -15.33
C SER A 219 -3.10 10.67 -16.49
N MET A 220 -3.83 9.56 -16.60
CA MET A 220 -4.80 9.33 -17.67
C MET A 220 -6.08 10.14 -17.46
N PRO A 221 -6.94 10.33 -18.49
CA PRO A 221 -8.24 10.95 -18.32
C PRO A 221 -9.12 10.19 -17.33
N ARG A 222 -9.94 10.91 -16.54
CA ARG A 222 -10.87 10.30 -15.59
C ARG A 222 -11.85 9.35 -16.28
N THR A 223 -12.19 8.25 -15.62
CA THR A 223 -13.16 7.27 -16.12
C THR A 223 -13.83 6.52 -14.97
N ARG A 224 -15.06 6.05 -15.22
CA ARG A 224 -15.76 5.14 -14.31
C ARG A 224 -15.47 3.67 -14.62
N SER A 225 -15.01 3.38 -15.83
CA SER A 225 -14.68 2.02 -16.26
C SER A 225 -13.35 1.58 -15.65
N LEU A 226 -13.30 0.34 -15.20
CA LEU A 226 -12.05 -0.27 -14.77
C LEU A 226 -11.08 -0.34 -15.96
N ARG A 227 -9.84 0.10 -15.73
CA ARG A 227 -8.71 0.00 -16.66
C ARG A 227 -7.72 -1.06 -16.22
N THR A 228 -7.31 -1.01 -14.95
CA THR A 228 -6.19 -1.82 -14.45
C THR A 228 -6.39 -2.20 -12.99
N TRP A 229 -6.23 -3.48 -12.69
CA TRP A 229 -6.06 -3.99 -11.32
C TRP A 229 -4.59 -3.86 -10.88
N PHE A 230 -4.35 -3.48 -9.64
CA PHE A 230 -3.04 -3.61 -8.99
C PHE A 230 -3.16 -4.62 -7.87
N MET A 231 -2.42 -5.72 -7.97
CA MET A 231 -2.46 -6.80 -7.00
C MET A 231 -1.10 -6.96 -6.33
N PHE A 232 -1.08 -6.83 -5.01
CA PHE A 232 0.08 -7.05 -4.17
C PHE A 232 -0.19 -8.27 -3.29
N ASP A 233 0.54 -9.37 -3.48
CA ASP A 233 0.38 -10.58 -2.66
C ASP A 233 0.82 -10.33 -1.21
N GLU A 234 1.94 -9.64 -1.03
CA GLU A 234 2.44 -9.21 0.26
C GLU A 234 2.97 -7.78 0.18
N LEU A 235 2.17 -6.82 0.68
CA LEU A 235 2.53 -5.40 0.64
C LEU A 235 3.72 -5.07 1.55
N GLY A 236 3.84 -5.71 2.71
CA GLY A 236 4.92 -5.49 3.67
C GLY A 236 6.28 -6.03 3.23
N ALA A 237 6.36 -6.73 2.09
CA ALA A 237 7.63 -7.20 1.53
C ALA A 237 8.40 -6.09 0.79
N LEU A 238 7.73 -5.01 0.39
CA LEU A 238 8.32 -3.88 -0.33
C LEU A 238 8.76 -2.76 0.62
N HIS A 239 9.49 -1.75 0.10
CA HIS A 239 9.68 -0.51 0.85
C HIS A 239 8.35 0.24 0.91
N ARG A 240 8.29 1.33 1.68
CA ARG A 240 7.13 2.22 1.64
C ARG A 240 6.87 2.67 0.19
N LEU A 241 5.70 2.38 -0.35
CA LEU A 241 5.26 2.84 -1.68
C LEU A 241 4.46 4.14 -1.54
N PRO A 242 5.00 5.31 -1.95
CA PRO A 242 4.26 6.57 -1.89
C PRO A 242 2.98 6.55 -2.72
N ALA A 243 3.02 5.92 -3.91
CA ALA A 243 1.85 5.85 -4.79
C ALA A 243 0.69 5.00 -4.25
N ILE A 244 0.90 4.11 -3.28
CA ILE A 244 -0.22 3.33 -2.73
C ILE A 244 -1.12 4.20 -1.84
N GLU A 245 -0.53 5.11 -1.05
CA GLU A 245 -1.28 6.02 -0.17
C GLU A 245 -2.22 6.91 -0.99
N SER A 246 -1.69 7.58 -2.02
CA SER A 246 -2.48 8.41 -2.94
C SER A 246 -3.37 7.58 -3.87
N GLY A 247 -2.89 6.41 -4.30
CA GLY A 247 -3.58 5.52 -5.22
C GLY A 247 -4.85 4.91 -4.64
N LEU A 248 -4.83 4.43 -3.39
CA LEU A 248 -6.03 3.91 -2.73
C LEU A 248 -7.14 4.96 -2.61
N GLN A 249 -6.77 6.24 -2.45
CA GLN A 249 -7.73 7.35 -2.33
C GLN A 249 -8.28 7.78 -3.69
N THR A 250 -7.43 7.88 -4.72
CA THR A 250 -7.75 8.62 -5.94
C THR A 250 -7.75 7.79 -7.23
N ALA A 251 -7.07 6.63 -7.27
CA ALA A 251 -6.94 5.84 -8.50
C ALA A 251 -8.29 5.37 -9.06
N ARG A 252 -9.32 5.25 -8.21
CA ARG A 252 -10.69 4.94 -8.63
C ARG A 252 -11.22 5.92 -9.68
N ASN A 253 -10.86 7.21 -9.60
CA ASN A 253 -11.29 8.24 -10.56
C ASN A 253 -10.69 8.02 -11.96
N PHE A 254 -9.64 7.21 -12.06
CA PHE A 254 -8.89 6.94 -13.27
C PHE A 254 -9.05 5.49 -13.76
N GLY A 255 -9.96 4.72 -13.12
CA GLY A 255 -10.21 3.32 -13.47
C GLY A 255 -9.25 2.32 -12.80
N GLY A 256 -8.60 2.69 -11.69
CA GLY A 256 -7.74 1.79 -10.91
C GLY A 256 -8.48 1.08 -9.79
N ALA A 257 -8.15 -0.18 -9.57
CA ALA A 257 -8.60 -0.95 -8.40
C ALA A 257 -7.43 -1.71 -7.78
N MET A 258 -7.39 -1.82 -6.45
CA MET A 258 -6.24 -2.38 -5.73
C MET A 258 -6.64 -3.56 -4.86
N ILE A 259 -5.82 -4.60 -4.87
CA ILE A 259 -5.91 -5.79 -4.01
C ILE A 259 -4.61 -5.86 -3.23
N LEU A 260 -4.70 -5.75 -1.90
CA LEU A 260 -3.57 -5.75 -1.00
C LEU A 260 -3.63 -6.99 -0.11
N GLY A 261 -2.63 -7.85 -0.18
CA GLY A 261 -2.42 -8.97 0.73
C GLY A 261 -1.44 -8.60 1.84
N LEU A 262 -1.75 -9.10 3.04
CA LEU A 262 -1.00 -8.87 4.27
C LEU A 262 -0.90 -10.17 5.08
N HIS A 263 0.32 -10.50 5.51
CA HIS A 263 0.57 -11.62 6.43
C HIS A 263 0.27 -11.26 7.89
N SER A 264 0.70 -10.08 8.31
CA SER A 264 0.43 -9.52 9.64
C SER A 264 0.29 -8.01 9.54
N PHE A 265 -0.45 -7.42 10.50
CA PHE A 265 -0.61 -5.97 10.57
C PHE A 265 0.70 -5.29 10.99
N ASP A 266 1.48 -5.91 11.88
CA ASP A 266 2.77 -5.38 12.36
C ASP A 266 3.77 -5.13 11.24
N LYS A 267 3.84 -6.00 10.23
CA LYS A 267 4.71 -5.78 9.08
C LYS A 267 4.31 -4.54 8.29
N LEU A 268 3.01 -4.27 8.19
CA LEU A 268 2.53 -3.04 7.57
C LEU A 268 2.93 -1.81 8.41
N VAL A 269 2.79 -1.89 9.74
CA VAL A 269 3.20 -0.84 10.69
C VAL A 269 4.71 -0.58 10.61
N GLN A 270 5.55 -1.61 10.50
CA GLN A 270 7.00 -1.47 10.36
C GLN A 270 7.39 -0.71 9.09
N VAL A 271 6.67 -0.91 7.99
CA VAL A 271 7.00 -0.27 6.69
C VAL A 271 6.42 1.14 6.57
N TYR A 272 5.18 1.36 7.04
CA TYR A 272 4.46 2.61 6.82
C TYR A 272 4.37 3.50 8.06
N GLY A 273 4.67 2.99 9.24
CA GLY A 273 4.34 3.61 10.52
C GLY A 273 2.89 3.33 10.92
N GLU A 274 2.60 3.48 12.21
CA GLU A 274 1.33 3.10 12.82
C GLU A 274 0.13 3.87 12.24
N GLU A 275 0.26 5.18 12.11
CA GLU A 275 -0.79 6.06 11.59
C GLU A 275 -1.12 5.74 10.11
N ASN A 276 -0.09 5.65 9.27
CA ASN A 276 -0.28 5.38 7.84
C ASN A 276 -0.78 3.95 7.60
N ALA A 277 -0.32 2.96 8.36
CA ALA A 277 -0.80 1.59 8.25
C ALA A 277 -2.31 1.49 8.55
N ARG A 278 -2.78 2.18 9.61
CA ARG A 278 -4.21 2.27 9.91
C ARG A 278 -4.99 2.99 8.81
N ASN A 279 -4.47 4.08 8.27
CA ASN A 279 -5.08 4.81 7.16
C ASN A 279 -5.18 3.94 5.90
N LEU A 280 -4.11 3.26 5.51
CA LEU A 280 -4.10 2.33 4.37
C LEU A 280 -5.13 1.20 4.54
N SER A 281 -5.22 0.63 5.74
CA SER A 281 -6.21 -0.40 6.03
C SER A 281 -7.65 0.12 6.00
N SER A 282 -7.91 1.34 6.46
CA SER A 282 -9.26 1.93 6.44
C SER A 282 -9.74 2.23 5.01
N LEU A 283 -8.83 2.67 4.13
CA LEU A 283 -9.12 2.91 2.71
C LEU A 283 -9.49 1.62 1.95
N ALA A 284 -8.92 0.49 2.37
CA ALA A 284 -9.25 -0.82 1.80
C ALA A 284 -10.55 -1.40 2.41
N ARG A 285 -11.68 -0.91 1.90
CA ARG A 285 -13.02 -1.14 2.48
C ARG A 285 -13.50 -2.60 2.45
N THR A 286 -13.20 -3.35 1.38
CA THR A 286 -13.53 -4.78 1.33
C THR A 286 -12.40 -5.58 1.98
N LYS A 287 -12.75 -6.41 2.96
CA LYS A 287 -11.80 -7.20 3.74
C LYS A 287 -12.12 -8.68 3.64
N LEU A 288 -11.10 -9.46 3.32
CA LEU A 288 -11.09 -10.91 3.48
C LEU A 288 -10.13 -11.22 4.63
N ILE A 289 -10.69 -11.76 5.71
CA ILE A 289 -9.98 -12.09 6.94
C ILE A 289 -9.89 -13.60 7.02
N LEU A 290 -8.67 -14.12 6.98
CA LEU A 290 -8.36 -15.53 7.22
C LEU A 290 -7.64 -15.67 8.56
N ALA A 291 -7.23 -16.89 8.91
CA ALA A 291 -6.51 -17.16 10.15
C ALA A 291 -5.33 -16.20 10.36
N ALA A 292 -5.29 -15.52 11.50
CA ALA A 292 -4.21 -14.61 11.90
C ALA A 292 -3.12 -15.37 12.69
N ALA A 293 -1.87 -14.91 12.62
CA ALA A 293 -0.76 -15.54 13.35
C ALA A 293 -0.64 -15.04 14.80
N ASP A 294 -1.06 -13.81 15.06
CA ASP A 294 -0.84 -13.06 16.27
C ASP A 294 -2.14 -12.38 16.74
N LEU A 295 -2.21 -12.11 18.05
CA LEU A 295 -3.40 -11.55 18.68
C LEU A 295 -3.67 -10.12 18.23
N GLU A 296 -2.65 -9.29 18.02
CA GLU A 296 -2.80 -7.89 17.63
C GLU A 296 -3.47 -7.77 16.24
N THR A 297 -3.00 -8.53 15.26
CA THR A 297 -3.63 -8.64 13.94
C THR A 297 -5.06 -9.18 14.06
N ALA A 298 -5.30 -10.16 14.92
CA ALA A 298 -6.63 -10.71 15.15
C ALA A 298 -7.59 -9.69 15.79
N GLU A 299 -7.12 -8.86 16.73
CA GLU A 299 -7.89 -7.75 17.32
C GLU A 299 -8.29 -6.72 16.26
N GLN A 300 -7.36 -6.33 15.38
CA GLN A 300 -7.68 -5.46 14.25
C GLN A 300 -8.72 -6.09 13.33
N CYS A 301 -8.61 -7.39 13.04
CA CYS A 301 -9.58 -8.12 12.24
C CYS A 301 -10.97 -8.19 12.90
N SER A 302 -11.03 -8.49 14.20
CA SER A 302 -12.27 -8.46 15.00
C SER A 302 -12.94 -7.09 14.93
N ASN A 303 -12.16 -6.02 15.11
CA ASN A 303 -12.66 -4.64 14.99
C ASN A 303 -13.22 -4.33 13.59
N TYR A 304 -12.63 -4.89 12.53
CA TYR A 304 -13.15 -4.73 11.17
C TYR A 304 -14.45 -5.50 10.91
N ILE A 305 -14.62 -6.66 11.54
CA ILE A 305 -15.87 -7.44 11.47
C ILE A 305 -16.98 -6.67 12.18
N GLY A 306 -16.67 -6.12 13.35
CA GLY A 306 -17.53 -5.25 14.15
C GLY A 306 -18.07 -5.91 15.41
N SER A 307 -18.91 -5.16 16.13
CA SER A 307 -19.50 -5.56 17.42
C SER A 307 -21.01 -5.51 17.38
N ARG A 308 -21.66 -6.23 18.30
CA ARG A 308 -23.11 -6.18 18.54
C ARG A 308 -23.40 -5.75 19.97
N GLU A 309 -24.51 -5.05 20.17
CA GLU A 309 -25.04 -4.79 21.51
C GLU A 309 -26.00 -5.94 21.88
N VAL A 310 -25.69 -6.65 22.96
CA VAL A 310 -26.51 -7.73 23.49
C VAL A 310 -27.12 -7.27 24.80
N ARG A 311 -28.41 -7.58 24.99
CA ARG A 311 -29.09 -7.40 26.28
C ARG A 311 -29.15 -8.75 26.99
N GLN A 312 -28.29 -8.94 27.98
CA GLN A 312 -28.28 -10.13 28.84
C GLN A 312 -29.16 -9.87 30.07
N MET A 313 -29.80 -10.92 30.58
CA MET A 313 -30.58 -10.87 31.82
C MET A 313 -29.82 -11.61 32.90
N ASP A 314 -29.33 -10.88 33.90
CA ASP A 314 -28.68 -11.50 35.04
C ASP A 314 -29.74 -11.93 36.04
N GLU A 315 -29.83 -13.22 36.30
CA GLU A 315 -30.70 -13.78 37.34
C GLU A 315 -29.89 -14.02 38.62
N ALA A 316 -30.26 -13.31 39.70
CA ALA A 316 -29.67 -13.50 41.01
C ALA A 316 -30.67 -14.23 41.93
N TYR A 317 -30.25 -15.39 42.45
CA TYR A 317 -31.02 -16.16 43.44
C TYR A 317 -30.59 -15.79 44.87
N SER A 318 -31.54 -15.34 45.67
CA SER A 318 -31.39 -15.12 47.11
C SER A 318 -32.05 -16.26 47.87
N TYR A 319 -31.24 -17.20 48.42
CA TYR A 319 -31.74 -18.28 49.27
C TYR A 319 -31.84 -17.83 50.73
N GLY A 320 -33.06 -17.80 51.26
CA GLY A 320 -33.33 -17.53 52.68
C GLY A 320 -33.35 -18.82 53.51
N TYR A 321 -33.11 -18.73 54.82
CA TYR A 321 -33.18 -19.89 55.75
C TYR A 321 -34.57 -20.55 55.84
N ASN A 322 -35.64 -19.86 55.40
CA ASN A 322 -37.01 -20.39 55.33
C ASN A 322 -37.49 -20.45 53.87
N ASN A 323 -38.03 -21.61 53.47
CA ASN A 323 -38.55 -21.95 52.13
C ASN A 323 -39.65 -21.00 51.57
N THR A 324 -40.09 -19.99 52.33
CA THR A 324 -41.20 -19.08 51.99
C THR A 324 -40.71 -17.70 51.50
N ARG A 325 -39.39 -17.51 51.35
CA ARG A 325 -38.78 -16.22 50.98
C ARG A 325 -37.60 -16.38 50.01
N ASP A 326 -37.75 -17.22 48.99
CA ASP A 326 -36.83 -17.19 47.87
C ASP A 326 -37.25 -16.08 46.91
N ALA A 327 -36.32 -15.16 46.64
CA ALA A 327 -36.52 -14.05 45.70
C ALA A 327 -35.55 -14.21 44.54
N SER A 328 -36.08 -14.24 43.32
CA SER A 328 -35.29 -14.10 42.09
C SER A 328 -35.35 -12.65 41.64
N THR A 329 -34.18 -12.03 41.43
CA THR A 329 -34.06 -10.68 40.87
C THR A 329 -33.49 -10.78 39.47
N LEU A 330 -34.24 -10.30 38.47
CA LEU A 330 -33.79 -10.20 37.08
C LEU A 330 -33.27 -8.79 36.82
N THR A 331 -31.99 -8.66 36.49
CA THR A 331 -31.37 -7.36 36.16
C THR A 331 -30.96 -7.34 34.69
N PRO A 332 -31.61 -6.54 33.83
CA PRO A 332 -31.19 -6.38 32.45
C PRO A 332 -29.84 -5.64 32.38
N ARG A 333 -28.85 -6.24 31.73
CA ARG A 333 -27.58 -5.59 31.40
C ARG A 333 -27.41 -5.50 29.89
N LYS A 334 -26.99 -4.31 29.43
CA LYS A 334 -26.59 -4.08 28.04
C LYS A 334 -25.08 -4.15 27.97
N GLN A 335 -24.56 -4.97 27.07
CA GLN A 335 -23.14 -5.14 26.84
C GLN A 335 -22.84 -5.13 25.35
N VAL A 336 -21.74 -4.48 24.97
CA VAL A 336 -21.21 -4.54 23.61
C VAL A 336 -20.18 -5.66 23.56
N GLU A 337 -20.37 -6.60 22.65
CA GLU A 337 -19.50 -7.74 22.44
C GLU A 337 -19.06 -7.81 20.97
N PRO A 338 -17.81 -8.20 20.67
CA PRO A 338 -17.39 -8.40 19.28
C PRO A 338 -18.23 -9.50 18.62
N LEU A 339 -18.49 -9.38 17.32
CA LEU A 339 -19.20 -10.42 16.56
C LEU A 339 -18.36 -11.70 16.46
N VAL A 340 -17.05 -11.57 16.43
CA VAL A 340 -16.08 -12.66 16.41
C VAL A 340 -14.96 -12.26 17.35
N ILE A 341 -14.69 -13.08 18.37
CA ILE A 341 -13.59 -12.80 19.30
C ILE A 341 -12.23 -12.99 18.59
N PRO A 342 -11.18 -12.23 18.96
CA PRO A 342 -9.87 -12.36 18.35
C PRO A 342 -9.31 -13.79 18.38
N ASP A 343 -9.53 -14.53 19.48
CA ASP A 343 -9.10 -15.93 19.62
C ASP A 343 -9.76 -16.87 18.61
N ASP A 344 -10.99 -16.60 18.17
CA ASP A 344 -11.62 -17.41 17.13
C ASP A 344 -10.93 -17.18 15.77
N ILE A 345 -10.44 -15.97 15.52
CA ILE A 345 -9.73 -15.61 14.28
C ILE A 345 -8.35 -16.27 14.23
N THR A 346 -7.63 -16.34 15.36
CA THR A 346 -6.34 -17.05 15.41
C THR A 346 -6.50 -18.56 15.27
N ASN A 347 -7.60 -19.13 15.81
CA ASN A 347 -7.90 -20.56 15.76
C ASN A 347 -8.68 -21.01 14.51
N LEU A 348 -8.94 -20.11 13.55
CA LEU A 348 -9.59 -20.46 12.28
C LEU A 348 -8.81 -21.58 11.57
N PRO A 349 -9.51 -22.64 11.10
CA PRO A 349 -8.88 -23.62 10.23
C PRO A 349 -8.39 -22.99 8.93
N SER A 350 -7.36 -23.57 8.31
CA SER A 350 -6.92 -23.15 6.97
C SER A 350 -8.09 -23.14 5.99
N MET A 351 -8.05 -22.21 5.03
CA MET A 351 -9.10 -22.00 4.03
C MET A 351 -10.44 -21.50 4.58
N HIS A 352 -10.56 -21.25 5.88
CA HIS A 352 -11.75 -20.63 6.47
C HIS A 352 -11.49 -19.17 6.80
N GLY A 353 -12.55 -18.37 6.78
CA GLY A 353 -12.45 -16.97 7.16
C GLY A 353 -13.75 -16.21 7.05
N PHE A 354 -13.62 -14.89 7.03
CA PHE A 354 -14.72 -13.94 6.99
C PHE A 354 -14.52 -12.96 5.84
N VAL A 355 -15.58 -12.67 5.12
CA VAL A 355 -15.63 -11.55 4.16
C VAL A 355 -16.49 -10.43 4.72
N LYS A 356 -15.95 -9.22 4.70
CA LYS A 356 -16.65 -7.99 5.06
C LYS A 356 -16.66 -7.06 3.87
N PHE A 357 -17.86 -6.83 3.32
CA PHE A 357 -18.09 -5.85 2.27
C PHE A 357 -18.36 -4.46 2.87
N PRO A 358 -18.09 -3.37 2.12
CA PRO A 358 -18.54 -2.03 2.47
C PRO A 358 -20.07 -1.92 2.47
N ASP A 359 -20.61 -0.77 2.87
CA ASP A 359 -22.01 -0.38 2.66
C ASP A 359 -23.05 -1.19 3.48
N GLY A 360 -22.68 -1.60 4.69
CA GLY A 360 -23.63 -2.10 5.71
C GLY A 360 -23.96 -3.59 5.62
N PHE A 361 -23.35 -4.34 4.70
CA PHE A 361 -23.51 -5.80 4.66
C PHE A 361 -22.90 -6.45 5.91
N PRO A 362 -23.56 -7.47 6.50
CA PRO A 362 -22.98 -8.23 7.61
C PRO A 362 -21.71 -8.96 7.15
N ALA A 363 -20.81 -9.25 8.08
CA ALA A 363 -19.68 -10.12 7.79
C ALA A 363 -20.21 -11.54 7.55
N ALA A 364 -19.72 -12.20 6.49
CA ALA A 364 -20.11 -13.55 6.16
C ALA A 364 -18.95 -14.51 6.38
N ARG A 365 -19.22 -15.68 6.98
CA ARG A 365 -18.27 -16.80 7.04
C ARG A 365 -18.11 -17.38 5.64
N ILE A 366 -16.88 -17.72 5.28
CA ILE A 366 -16.57 -18.33 3.99
C ILE A 366 -15.60 -19.49 4.15
N GLN A 367 -15.72 -20.45 3.24
CA GLN A 367 -14.74 -21.50 3.01
C GLN A 367 -14.18 -21.32 1.60
N LEU A 368 -12.87 -21.11 1.53
CA LEU A 368 -12.14 -21.10 0.27
C LEU A 368 -12.03 -22.54 -0.25
N GLN A 369 -12.29 -22.72 -1.53
CA GLN A 369 -12.08 -23.99 -2.21
C GLN A 369 -10.74 -23.94 -2.93
N TRP A 370 -9.90 -24.94 -2.67
CA TRP A 370 -8.66 -25.10 -3.40
C TRP A 370 -8.97 -25.56 -4.83
N GLU A 371 -8.33 -24.91 -5.80
CA GLU A 371 -8.43 -25.25 -7.21
C GLU A 371 -7.01 -25.47 -7.74
N HIS A 372 -6.83 -26.55 -8.49
CA HIS A 372 -5.57 -26.83 -9.16
C HIS A 372 -5.46 -26.00 -10.45
N TYR A 373 -4.36 -25.28 -10.61
CA TYR A 373 -4.03 -24.59 -11.85
C TYR A 373 -2.81 -25.28 -12.49
N PRO A 374 -2.88 -25.63 -13.79
CA PRO A 374 -1.76 -26.26 -14.48
C PRO A 374 -0.57 -25.31 -14.60
N THR A 375 0.64 -25.84 -14.54
CA THR A 375 1.87 -25.08 -14.84
C THR A 375 1.96 -24.84 -16.34
N VAL A 376 1.78 -23.59 -16.77
CA VAL A 376 1.85 -23.16 -18.18
C VAL A 376 3.20 -22.53 -18.55
N ALA A 377 3.98 -22.08 -17.56
CA ALA A 377 5.28 -21.48 -17.75
C ALA A 377 6.21 -21.77 -16.56
N GLU A 378 7.52 -21.58 -16.75
CA GLU A 378 8.47 -21.57 -15.62
C GLU A 378 8.30 -20.28 -14.81
N GLY A 379 8.25 -20.39 -13.48
CA GLY A 379 8.08 -19.24 -12.58
C GLY A 379 9.22 -18.24 -12.68
N PHE A 380 10.45 -18.73 -12.88
CA PHE A 380 11.64 -17.91 -13.01
C PHE A 380 12.64 -18.55 -13.97
N ILE A 381 13.11 -17.78 -14.95
CA ILE A 381 14.16 -18.22 -15.88
C ILE A 381 15.39 -17.37 -15.63
N LYS A 382 16.41 -17.95 -14.99
CA LYS A 382 17.62 -17.22 -14.63
C LYS A 382 18.32 -16.64 -15.86
N ARG A 383 18.53 -15.32 -15.85
CA ARG A 383 19.32 -14.65 -16.88
C ARG A 383 20.80 -14.99 -16.73
N PRO A 384 21.52 -15.31 -17.82
CA PRO A 384 22.96 -15.45 -17.76
C PRO A 384 23.61 -14.13 -17.29
N PRO A 385 24.70 -14.20 -16.49
CA PRO A 385 25.40 -13.01 -16.05
C PRO A 385 25.92 -12.23 -17.26
N ALA A 386 25.79 -10.90 -17.22
CA ALA A 386 26.37 -10.05 -18.26
C ALA A 386 27.91 -10.23 -18.24
N PRO A 387 28.58 -10.20 -19.41
CA PRO A 387 30.04 -10.24 -19.46
C PRO A 387 30.62 -9.09 -18.61
N PRO A 388 31.75 -9.31 -17.91
CA PRO A 388 32.40 -8.25 -17.15
C PRO A 388 32.69 -7.05 -18.06
N ALA A 389 32.41 -5.83 -17.58
CA ALA A 389 32.54 -4.57 -18.31
C ALA A 389 33.95 -4.27 -18.88
N GLN A 390 34.96 -5.10 -18.56
CA GLN A 390 36.33 -4.96 -19.03
C GLN A 390 36.52 -5.35 -20.51
N GLU A 391 35.71 -6.25 -21.08
CA GLU A 391 35.93 -6.71 -22.47
C GLU A 391 35.52 -5.69 -23.55
N LEU A 392 34.65 -4.72 -23.23
CA LEU A 392 34.25 -3.66 -24.18
C LEU A 392 35.18 -2.45 -24.15
N ARG A 393 35.89 -2.18 -23.04
CA ARG A 393 36.92 -1.12 -23.00
C ARG A 393 38.09 -1.43 -23.94
N GLY A 394 38.37 -2.71 -24.22
CA GLY A 394 39.41 -3.12 -25.16
C GLY A 394 39.05 -2.97 -26.64
N ARG A 395 37.79 -2.71 -26.98
CA ARG A 395 37.32 -2.64 -28.39
C ARG A 395 37.13 -1.24 -28.96
N SER A 396 37.16 -0.19 -28.14
CA SER A 396 36.94 1.19 -28.61
C SER A 396 38.04 2.18 -28.21
N GLY A 397 39.26 1.72 -27.93
CA GLY A 397 40.35 2.59 -27.46
C GLY A 397 41.73 2.04 -27.76
N SER A 398 42.07 1.85 -29.03
CA SER A 398 43.46 1.66 -29.47
C SER A 398 43.98 2.91 -30.19
N ALA A 399 44.30 3.95 -29.42
CA ALA A 399 45.32 4.94 -29.78
C ALA A 399 45.56 5.89 -28.59
N SER A 400 46.83 5.89 -28.12
CA SER A 400 47.53 6.96 -27.39
C SER A 400 46.84 7.61 -26.18
N ASP A 401 47.22 7.23 -24.96
CA ASP A 401 48.33 7.92 -24.27
C ASP A 401 48.76 7.14 -23.01
N ARG A 402 50.08 7.04 -22.86
CA ARG A 402 50.79 6.57 -21.66
C ARG A 402 51.07 7.79 -20.78
N GLU A 403 51.34 7.51 -19.50
CA GLU A 403 51.65 8.43 -18.38
C GLU A 403 50.39 8.77 -17.56
N GLU A 404 50.34 8.62 -16.24
CA GLU A 404 51.37 8.44 -15.21
C GLU A 404 50.75 7.69 -14.01
N GLY A 405 51.58 6.93 -13.29
CA GLY A 405 51.15 6.06 -12.20
C GLY A 405 50.82 6.80 -10.91
N GLY A 406 49.86 6.24 -10.15
CA GLY A 406 49.58 6.61 -8.77
C GLY A 406 49.45 5.34 -7.94
N GLY A 407 50.53 4.97 -7.25
CA GLY A 407 50.64 3.77 -6.44
C GLY A 407 49.65 3.75 -5.27
N ARG A 408 49.04 2.58 -5.09
CA ARG A 408 48.41 2.17 -3.84
C ARG A 408 49.55 1.93 -2.84
N ASP A 409 49.65 2.75 -1.81
CA ASP A 409 50.47 2.41 -0.65
C ASP A 409 49.60 2.37 0.60
N GLY A 410 49.74 1.26 1.32
CA GLY A 410 49.01 0.97 2.54
C GLY A 410 49.89 1.24 3.73
N SER A 411 49.38 1.98 4.71
CA SER A 411 49.91 2.04 6.06
C SER A 411 48.73 2.25 7.03
N PRO A 412 48.69 1.55 8.18
CA PRO A 412 47.58 1.67 9.12
C PRO A 412 47.80 2.88 10.02
N GLU A 413 46.94 3.90 9.93
CA GLU A 413 46.89 4.96 10.94
C GLU A 413 45.85 4.61 12.02
N LEU A 414 46.30 4.81 13.26
CA LEU A 414 45.58 4.59 14.50
C LEU A 414 44.28 5.42 14.53
N VAL A 415 43.23 4.79 15.04
CA VAL A 415 41.94 5.43 15.32
C VAL A 415 42.11 6.31 16.56
N GLU A 416 42.24 7.61 16.36
CA GLU A 416 41.86 8.61 17.37
C GLU A 416 40.39 8.96 17.17
N GLU A 417 39.58 8.78 18.21
CA GLU A 417 38.24 9.35 18.32
C GLU A 417 38.37 10.88 18.32
N VAL A 418 38.04 11.50 17.18
CA VAL A 418 37.92 12.94 17.06
C VAL A 418 36.43 13.29 17.10
N GLU A 419 36.03 14.05 18.11
CA GLU A 419 34.71 14.69 18.21
C GLU A 419 34.33 15.37 16.89
N GLU A 420 33.13 15.09 16.38
CA GLU A 420 32.64 15.62 15.11
C GLU A 420 32.64 17.16 15.09
N PRO A 421 33.39 17.83 14.20
CA PRO A 421 33.16 19.24 13.95
C PRO A 421 31.84 19.37 13.17
N LYS A 422 30.97 20.30 13.61
CA LYS A 422 29.74 20.68 12.89
C LYS A 422 30.08 20.98 11.44
N ASN A 423 29.63 20.12 10.53
CA ASN A 423 29.87 20.24 9.10
C ASN A 423 28.98 21.37 8.55
N GLU A 424 29.50 22.60 8.51
CA GLU A 424 28.78 23.80 8.02
C GLU A 424 28.24 23.62 6.59
N ALA A 425 28.91 22.81 5.77
CA ALA A 425 28.42 22.44 4.44
C ALA A 425 27.16 21.58 4.48
N ALA A 426 27.04 20.67 5.47
CA ALA A 426 25.83 19.88 5.68
C ALA A 426 24.67 20.76 6.18
N ALA A 427 24.95 21.75 7.04
CA ALA A 427 23.95 22.71 7.51
C ALA A 427 23.46 23.63 6.37
N LEU A 428 24.37 24.10 5.51
CA LEU A 428 24.04 24.92 4.34
C LEU A 428 23.26 24.12 3.29
N ALA A 429 23.67 22.87 3.04
CA ALA A 429 22.95 21.95 2.16
C ALA A 429 21.57 21.57 2.70
N ALA A 430 21.44 21.32 4.01
CA ALA A 430 20.15 21.06 4.65
C ALA A 430 19.23 22.28 4.50
N GLY A 431 19.76 23.50 4.68
CA GLY A 431 19.02 24.74 4.47
C GLY A 431 18.60 24.99 3.02
N ILE A 432 19.33 24.48 2.02
CA ILE A 432 18.93 24.53 0.60
C ILE A 432 17.82 23.50 0.32
N LEU A 433 17.95 22.29 0.87
CA LEU A 433 16.99 21.19 0.64
C LEU A 433 15.68 21.36 1.43
N SER A 434 15.67 22.15 2.51
CA SER A 434 14.51 22.37 3.38
C SER A 434 13.68 23.61 3.03
N GLN A 435 13.97 24.33 1.93
CA GLN A 435 13.18 25.49 1.54
C GLN A 435 11.89 25.06 0.83
N PRO A 436 10.70 25.48 1.30
CA PRO A 436 9.44 25.26 0.59
C PRO A 436 9.42 26.06 -0.71
N SER A 437 8.77 25.51 -1.74
CA SER A 437 8.53 26.23 -3.00
C SER A 437 7.62 27.45 -2.76
N GLU A 438 7.82 28.55 -3.50
CA GLU A 438 7.10 29.83 -3.29
C GLU A 438 5.56 29.67 -3.21
N GLY A 439 4.97 28.68 -3.90
CA GLY A 439 3.54 28.39 -3.87
C GLY A 439 3.00 27.75 -2.58
N GLN A 440 3.83 27.01 -1.81
CA GLN A 440 3.40 26.42 -0.53
C GLN A 440 3.29 27.47 0.58
N THR A 441 4.13 28.50 0.50
CA THR A 441 4.13 29.59 1.49
C THR A 441 2.86 30.43 1.41
N GLU A 442 2.28 30.61 0.23
CA GLU A 442 1.01 31.34 0.05
C GLU A 442 -0.19 30.53 0.56
N GLU A 443 -0.25 29.23 0.28
CA GLU A 443 -1.34 28.37 0.79
C GLU A 443 -1.31 28.22 2.32
N ASP A 444 -0.11 28.07 2.92
CA ASP A 444 0.03 28.00 4.38
C ASP A 444 -0.25 29.35 5.07
N GLN A 445 0.07 30.48 4.41
CA GLN A 445 -0.28 31.81 4.94
C GLN A 445 -1.78 32.10 4.84
N ILE A 446 -2.46 31.63 3.79
CA ILE A 446 -3.90 31.75 3.64
C ILE A 446 -4.61 30.85 4.66
N ALA A 447 -4.18 29.59 4.81
CA ALA A 447 -4.72 28.67 5.81
C ALA A 447 -4.46 29.15 7.25
N GLY A 448 -3.30 29.73 7.52
CA GLY A 448 -2.97 30.33 8.82
C GLY A 448 -3.81 31.56 9.16
N ARG A 449 -4.11 32.41 8.15
CA ARG A 449 -5.03 33.55 8.31
C ARG A 449 -6.47 33.11 8.54
N GLU A 450 -6.96 32.13 7.77
CA GLU A 450 -8.32 31.59 7.95
C GLU A 450 -8.50 30.87 9.31
N ALA A 451 -7.45 30.24 9.83
CA ALA A 451 -7.47 29.61 11.15
C ALA A 451 -7.46 30.65 12.29
N MET A 452 -6.72 31.76 12.13
CA MET A 452 -6.72 32.86 13.10
C MET A 452 -8.05 33.62 13.12
N GLU A 453 -8.69 33.87 11.97
CA GLU A 453 -10.01 34.52 11.91
C GLU A 453 -11.13 33.68 12.54
N ARG A 454 -10.99 32.35 12.58
CA ARG A 454 -11.96 31.46 13.26
C ARG A 454 -11.81 31.39 14.78
N MET A 455 -10.72 31.94 15.34
CA MET A 455 -10.42 31.87 16.78
C MET A 455 -10.59 33.20 17.53
N ASP A 456 -10.96 34.31 16.86
CA ASP A 456 -11.23 35.59 17.53
C ASP A 456 -12.66 35.63 18.11
N PRO A 457 -12.84 35.70 19.45
CA PRO A 457 -14.17 35.77 20.07
C PRO A 457 -14.86 37.14 19.92
N SER A 458 -14.24 38.12 19.26
CA SER A 458 -14.69 39.52 19.21
C SER A 458 -15.26 39.97 17.87
N ALA A 459 -15.32 39.12 16.84
CA ALA A 459 -15.79 39.54 15.52
C ALA A 459 -17.34 39.55 15.42
N PRO A 460 -17.97 40.62 14.87
CA PRO A 460 -19.42 40.73 14.78
C PRO A 460 -19.99 39.76 13.73
N ARG A 461 -20.98 38.96 14.12
CA ARG A 461 -21.71 38.05 13.22
C ARG A 461 -22.62 38.85 12.28
N THR A 462 -22.21 39.00 11.04
CA THR A 462 -23.07 39.43 9.93
C THR A 462 -23.88 38.25 9.40
N ALA A 463 -25.20 38.40 9.34
CA ALA A 463 -26.12 37.44 8.75
C ALA A 463 -26.01 37.45 7.20
N PRO A 464 -26.26 36.32 6.50
CA PRO A 464 -26.29 36.33 5.05
C PRO A 464 -27.59 36.96 4.54
N GLU A 465 -27.45 37.88 3.59
CA GLU A 465 -28.53 38.50 2.83
C GLU A 465 -29.31 37.45 2.04
N LYS A 466 -30.64 37.47 2.20
CA LYS A 466 -31.59 36.79 1.32
C LYS A 466 -31.79 37.65 0.07
N GLY A 467 -31.62 37.05 -1.10
CA GLY A 467 -32.16 37.56 -2.35
C GLY A 467 -33.64 37.17 -2.47
N ASP A 468 -34.47 38.18 -2.71
CA ASP A 468 -35.89 38.08 -3.04
C ASP A 468 -36.13 37.36 -4.38
N ASN A 469 -37.20 36.56 -4.42
CA ASN A 469 -38.21 36.68 -5.46
C ASN A 469 -39.53 36.05 -4.98
N ASP A 470 -40.56 36.89 -5.06
CA ASP A 470 -41.96 36.66 -4.74
C ASP A 470 -42.65 35.62 -5.64
N ASP A 471 -43.61 34.87 -5.09
CA ASP A 471 -45.04 35.10 -5.39
C ASP A 471 -45.97 34.13 -4.61
N GLU A 472 -46.81 34.77 -3.78
CA GLU A 472 -48.23 34.49 -3.47
C GLU A 472 -48.75 33.06 -3.22
N ALA A 473 -49.25 32.78 -2.00
CA ALA A 473 -50.65 33.04 -1.62
C ALA A 473 -51.14 32.18 -0.41
N ASP A 474 -51.65 32.91 0.58
CA ASP A 474 -52.88 32.66 1.35
C ASP A 474 -52.97 31.71 2.58
N LEU A 475 -53.01 32.39 3.74
CA LEU A 475 -54.12 32.45 4.72
C LEU A 475 -54.31 31.35 5.80
N GLY A 476 -54.20 31.78 7.09
CA GLY A 476 -55.29 31.55 8.06
C GLY A 476 -55.01 30.88 9.43
N ARG A 477 -54.51 31.67 10.40
CA ARG A 477 -54.70 31.66 11.89
C ARG A 477 -55.40 30.49 12.64
N SER A 478 -54.63 29.88 13.57
CA SER A 478 -54.79 29.72 15.06
C SER A 478 -56.04 29.01 15.69
N PRO A 479 -56.06 28.71 17.02
CA PRO A 479 -55.49 27.53 17.69
C PRO A 479 -56.48 26.79 18.64
N ASP A 480 -55.97 25.74 19.32
CA ASP A 480 -56.46 25.10 20.55
C ASP A 480 -57.82 24.37 20.56
N GLN A 481 -57.78 23.06 20.84
CA GLN A 481 -58.82 22.38 21.61
C GLN A 481 -58.29 21.12 22.32
N GLU A 482 -58.30 21.18 23.65
CA GLU A 482 -58.20 20.06 24.59
C GLU A 482 -59.32 19.04 24.37
N PHE A 483 -59.03 17.75 24.54
CA PHE A 483 -60.06 16.73 24.77
C PHE A 483 -59.67 15.81 25.93
N SER A 484 -60.56 15.78 26.92
CA SER A 484 -60.55 14.91 28.11
C SER A 484 -61.06 13.48 27.79
N PRO A 485 -60.77 12.48 28.67
CA PRO A 485 -60.82 11.05 28.36
C PRO A 485 -62.17 10.40 28.66
N ARG A 486 -62.42 9.22 28.07
CA ARG A 486 -63.56 8.33 28.39
C ARG A 486 -63.18 6.84 28.30
N PRO A 487 -63.94 5.94 28.97
CA PRO A 487 -63.37 5.00 29.95
C PRO A 487 -63.25 3.55 29.46
N ALA A 488 -62.57 2.75 30.30
CA ALA A 488 -62.38 1.31 30.22
C ALA A 488 -63.68 0.51 30.09
N SER A 489 -63.63 -0.56 29.30
CA SER A 489 -64.61 -1.65 29.31
C SER A 489 -63.90 -2.98 29.57
N ASP A 490 -64.19 -3.56 30.73
CA ASP A 490 -63.89 -4.94 31.12
C ASP A 490 -64.53 -5.95 30.14
N LYS A 491 -63.73 -6.89 29.64
CA LYS A 491 -64.22 -8.19 29.13
C LYS A 491 -63.25 -9.30 29.52
N SER A 492 -63.70 -10.10 30.48
CA SER A 492 -63.16 -11.41 30.85
C SER A 492 -63.27 -12.41 29.71
N TYR A 493 -62.18 -13.13 29.42
CA TYR A 493 -62.21 -14.38 28.65
C TYR A 493 -61.34 -15.46 29.31
N ASP A 494 -61.86 -16.69 29.22
CA ASP A 494 -61.44 -17.94 29.84
C ASP A 494 -59.96 -18.31 29.65
N ALA A 495 -59.41 -18.91 30.71
CA ALA A 495 -58.09 -19.52 30.74
C ALA A 495 -58.17 -20.98 30.26
N THR A 496 -57.77 -21.24 29.02
CA THR A 496 -57.30 -22.57 28.58
C THR A 496 -56.24 -22.41 27.48
N ASP A 497 -55.10 -23.09 27.68
CA ASP A 497 -53.97 -23.32 26.77
C ASP A 497 -53.38 -22.13 25.98
N LEU A 498 -52.39 -21.47 26.60
CA LEU A 498 -51.34 -20.76 25.89
C LEU A 498 -49.99 -21.31 26.37
N GLN A 499 -49.38 -22.20 25.58
CA GLN A 499 -47.96 -22.52 25.71
C GLN A 499 -47.15 -21.23 25.51
N ALA A 500 -46.23 -20.95 26.44
CA ALA A 500 -45.27 -19.86 26.28
C ALA A 500 -44.45 -20.08 24.99
N PRO A 501 -44.08 -19.02 24.25
CA PRO A 501 -43.20 -19.18 23.11
C PRO A 501 -41.86 -19.70 23.62
N GLU A 502 -41.47 -20.89 23.16
CA GLU A 502 -40.11 -21.41 23.37
C GLU A 502 -39.13 -20.41 22.76
N VAL A 503 -38.30 -19.80 23.61
CA VAL A 503 -37.13 -19.05 23.16
C VAL A 503 -36.11 -20.10 22.73
N GLU A 504 -36.08 -20.41 21.43
CA GLU A 504 -35.00 -21.19 20.85
C GLU A 504 -33.69 -20.41 20.97
N ASP A 505 -32.78 -20.90 21.81
CA ASP A 505 -31.38 -20.48 21.83
C ASP A 505 -30.66 -21.06 20.59
N GLN A 506 -30.73 -20.32 19.48
CA GLN A 506 -30.12 -20.73 18.20
C GLN A 506 -28.58 -20.65 18.21
N THR A 507 -27.98 -20.11 19.27
CA THR A 507 -26.53 -19.89 19.36
C THR A 507 -25.73 -21.20 19.40
N TYR A 508 -26.26 -22.26 20.03
CA TYR A 508 -25.53 -23.52 20.20
C TYR A 508 -25.66 -24.51 19.03
N LYS A 509 -26.75 -24.45 18.24
CA LYS A 509 -26.90 -25.29 17.04
C LYS A 509 -26.01 -24.80 15.90
N GLU A 510 -25.93 -23.48 15.68
CA GLU A 510 -25.10 -22.89 14.63
C GLU A 510 -23.59 -22.98 14.90
N LEU A 511 -23.17 -23.12 16.17
CA LEU A 511 -21.76 -23.25 16.54
C LEU A 511 -21.17 -24.66 16.38
N ARG A 512 -22.00 -25.70 16.20
CA ARG A 512 -21.52 -27.10 16.10
C ARG A 512 -21.98 -27.87 14.87
N GLN A 513 -23.07 -27.53 14.19
CA GLN A 513 -23.67 -28.44 13.20
C GLN A 513 -23.26 -28.25 11.73
N ASP A 514 -22.60 -27.16 11.33
CA ASP A 514 -22.31 -26.92 9.89
C ASP A 514 -20.96 -27.48 9.39
N PHE A 515 -20.29 -28.35 10.14
CA PHE A 515 -19.10 -29.08 9.66
C PHE A 515 -19.41 -30.51 9.15
N GLN A 516 -20.68 -30.94 9.10
CA GLN A 516 -21.04 -32.21 8.48
C GLN A 516 -21.54 -31.98 7.05
N PRO A 517 -20.97 -32.66 6.03
CA PRO A 517 -21.61 -32.73 4.73
C PRO A 517 -22.92 -33.51 4.86
N ASP A 518 -24.00 -32.99 4.23
CA ASP A 518 -25.28 -33.67 4.09
C ASP A 518 -25.08 -35.02 3.39
N ASP A 519 -25.06 -36.12 4.16
CA ASP A 519 -25.26 -37.47 3.62
C ASP A 519 -26.77 -37.69 3.44
N ASP A 520 -27.26 -37.27 2.28
CA ASP A 520 -28.58 -37.62 1.78
C ASP A 520 -28.56 -39.10 1.32
N GLN A 521 -28.84 -40.03 2.24
CA GLN A 521 -29.25 -41.39 1.90
C GLN A 521 -30.61 -41.69 2.52
N GLY A 522 -31.61 -41.70 1.65
CA GLY A 522 -32.98 -42.08 1.97
C GLY A 522 -33.09 -43.47 2.56
N LEU A 523 -33.87 -43.56 3.63
CA LEU A 523 -34.45 -44.80 4.13
C LEU A 523 -35.97 -44.62 4.13
N GLY A 524 -36.59 -45.02 3.01
CA GLY A 524 -38.01 -45.33 2.96
C GLY A 524 -38.21 -46.83 3.21
N MET A 525 -38.91 -47.15 4.31
CA MET A 525 -39.91 -48.22 4.33
C MET A 525 -41.27 -47.57 4.47
#